data_AF-A0A6L7W6F4-F1
#
_entry.id   AF-A0A6L7W6F4-F1
#
_cell.length_a   1.000
_cell.length_b   1.000
_cell.length_c   1.000
_cell.angle_alpha   90.00
_cell.angle_beta   90.00
_cell.angle_gamma   90.00
#
_symmetry.space_group_name_H-M   'P 1'
#
loop_
_entity.id
_entity.type
_entity.pdbx_description
1 polymer ?
#
loop_
_entity_poly.entity_id
_entity_poly.type
_entity_poly.pdbx_seq_one_letter_code
_entity_poly.pdbx_strand_id
1 'polypeptide(L)'
;MPLDWYARRFVETHVSYYVFNPFPIPRPDHDSGLWQRVVQLAGRLACPDERFSTWADAVGVACGSLAVDEKEDMIYELDAVVAHLYGLSEPQLVHIYETFHEGWDYQARLDGVLLHFHAWRGRE
;
A
#
# COMPACT_ATOMS: atom_id res chain seq x y z
N MET A 1 -4.18 1.33 2.10
CA MET A 1 -4.61 1.98 3.35
C MET A 1 -4.91 3.48 3.20
N PRO A 2 -4.00 4.41 2.81
CA PRO A 2 -4.30 5.86 2.82
C PRO A 2 -5.43 6.28 1.87
N LEU A 3 -5.46 5.73 0.66
CA LEU A 3 -6.53 6.00 -0.32
C LEU A 3 -7.88 5.48 0.18
N ASP A 4 -7.90 4.29 0.78
CA ASP A 4 -9.11 3.66 1.29
C ASP A 4 -9.72 4.47 2.44
N TRP A 5 -8.86 4.97 3.34
CA TRP A 5 -9.25 5.90 4.40
C TRP A 5 -9.87 7.18 3.82
N TYR A 6 -9.23 7.78 2.80
CA TYR A 6 -9.77 8.95 2.13
C TYR A 6 -11.13 8.68 1.49
N ALA A 7 -11.26 7.55 0.78
CA ALA A 7 -12.47 7.17 0.05
C ALA A 7 -13.67 7.00 1.00
N ARG A 8 -13.49 6.40 2.19
CA ARG A 8 -14.57 6.22 3.17
C ARG A 8 -15.12 7.52 3.75
N ARG A 9 -14.45 8.66 3.56
CA ARG A 9 -15.01 9.97 3.95
C ARG A 9 -16.09 10.48 3.00
N PHE A 10 -16.20 9.92 1.79
CA PHE A 10 -17.06 10.44 0.73
C PHE A 10 -17.92 9.36 0.05
N VAL A 11 -17.53 8.08 0.14
CA VAL A 11 -18.23 6.97 -0.49
C VAL A 11 -19.17 6.32 0.52
N GLU A 12 -20.48 6.55 0.34
CA GLU A 12 -21.51 5.94 1.19
C GLU A 12 -22.10 4.65 0.61
N THR A 13 -22.37 4.59 -0.70
CA THR A 13 -23.08 3.44 -1.31
C THR A 13 -22.45 2.94 -2.60
N HIS A 14 -22.05 3.84 -3.51
CA HIS A 14 -21.44 3.46 -4.78
C HIS A 14 -20.36 4.47 -5.19
N VAL A 15 -19.30 3.96 -5.84
CA VAL A 15 -18.23 4.79 -6.39
C VAL A 15 -18.59 5.14 -7.83
N SER A 16 -18.83 6.42 -8.09
CA SER A 16 -18.97 6.96 -9.45
C SER A 16 -17.66 7.60 -9.90
N TYR A 17 -17.47 7.80 -11.22
CA TYR A 17 -16.30 8.52 -11.73
C TYR A 17 -16.20 9.95 -11.19
N TYR A 18 -17.33 10.59 -10.88
CA TYR A 18 -17.34 11.91 -10.25
C TYR A 18 -16.68 11.90 -8.86
N VAL A 19 -16.85 10.82 -8.10
CA VAL A 19 -16.21 10.65 -6.78
C VAL A 19 -14.79 10.15 -6.91
N PHE A 20 -14.52 9.23 -7.84
CA PHE A 20 -13.21 8.59 -8.00
C PHE A 20 -12.15 9.50 -8.63
N ASN A 21 -12.49 10.22 -9.71
CA ASN A 21 -11.54 11.06 -10.44
C ASN A 21 -10.82 12.12 -9.59
N PRO A 22 -11.44 12.77 -8.58
CA PRO A 22 -10.75 13.73 -7.71
C PRO A 22 -9.92 13.07 -6.59
N PHE A 23 -9.80 11.74 -6.53
CA PHE A 23 -8.99 11.11 -5.49
C PHE A 23 -7.51 11.53 -5.62
N PRO A 24 -6.87 11.90 -4.49
CA PRO A 24 -5.50 12.40 -4.50
C PRO A 24 -4.50 11.25 -4.65
N ILE A 25 -4.36 10.72 -5.87
CA ILE A 25 -3.39 9.66 -6.18
C ILE A 25 -2.01 10.29 -6.43
N PRO A 26 -0.97 9.96 -5.64
CA PRO A 26 0.39 10.43 -5.89
C PRO A 26 0.87 10.02 -7.28
N ARG A 27 1.59 10.93 -7.95
CA ARG A 27 2.20 10.70 -9.27
C ARG A 27 3.70 11.00 -9.21
N PRO A 28 4.48 10.18 -8.46
CA PRO A 28 5.93 10.31 -8.44
C PRO A 28 6.53 9.99 -9.83
N ASP A 29 7.79 10.40 -10.03
CA ASP A 29 8.56 10.03 -11.22
C ASP A 29 8.85 8.52 -11.25
N HIS A 30 9.01 7.94 -12.44
CA HIS A 30 9.38 6.54 -12.61
C HIS A 30 10.78 6.20 -12.08
N ASP A 31 11.65 7.21 -11.98
CA ASP A 31 12.98 7.07 -11.38
C ASP A 31 12.94 7.09 -9.85
N SER A 32 11.78 7.36 -9.23
CA SER A 32 11.61 7.33 -7.77
C SER A 32 11.75 5.91 -7.23
N GLY A 33 12.66 5.71 -6.28
CA GLY A 33 12.81 4.43 -5.58
C GLY A 33 11.53 3.99 -4.86
N LEU A 34 10.75 4.94 -4.34
CA LEU A 34 9.44 4.67 -3.73
C LEU A 34 8.46 4.13 -4.78
N TRP A 35 8.38 4.75 -5.96
CA TRP A 35 7.51 4.29 -7.04
C TRP A 35 7.87 2.86 -7.49
N GLN A 36 9.16 2.63 -7.75
CA GLN A 36 9.65 1.31 -8.18
C GLN A 36 9.36 0.24 -7.13
N ARG A 37 9.54 0.56 -5.84
CA ARG A 37 9.25 -0.39 -4.76
C ARG A 37 7.75 -0.71 -4.64
N VAL A 38 6.88 0.30 -4.75
CA VAL A 38 5.43 0.07 -4.78
C VAL A 38 5.04 -0.86 -5.92
N VAL A 39 5.58 -0.63 -7.13
CA VAL A 39 5.31 -1.50 -8.30
C VAL A 39 5.75 -2.94 -8.02
N GLN A 40 6.95 -3.14 -7.47
CA GLN A 40 7.46 -4.47 -7.14
C GLN A 40 6.59 -5.19 -6.10
N LEU A 41 6.27 -4.52 -4.99
CA LEU A 41 5.48 -5.09 -3.90
C LEU A 41 4.04 -5.41 -4.35
N ALA A 42 3.36 -4.42 -4.95
CA ALA A 42 2.00 -4.58 -5.43
C ALA A 42 1.91 -5.64 -6.54
N GLY A 43 2.87 -5.64 -7.47
CA GLY A 43 2.97 -6.65 -8.52
C GLY A 43 3.12 -8.05 -7.93
N ARG A 44 4.09 -8.26 -7.04
CA ARG A 44 4.35 -9.57 -6.44
C ARG A 44 3.17 -10.09 -5.61
N LEU A 45 2.52 -9.21 -4.83
CA LEU A 45 1.33 -9.53 -4.04
C LEU A 45 0.11 -9.88 -4.90
N ALA A 46 0.01 -9.30 -6.10
CA ALA A 46 -1.06 -9.57 -7.06
C ALA A 46 -0.87 -10.85 -7.88
N CYS A 47 0.28 -11.53 -7.76
CA CYS A 47 0.61 -12.73 -8.55
C CYS A 47 0.72 -14.01 -7.69
N PRO A 48 -0.36 -14.47 -7.04
CA PRO A 48 -0.30 -15.63 -6.14
C PRO A 48 -0.19 -16.97 -6.86
N ASP A 49 -0.54 -17.06 -8.14
CA ASP A 49 -0.58 -18.30 -8.91
C ASP A 49 -0.39 -18.07 -10.41
N GLU A 50 -0.18 -19.16 -11.16
CA GLU A 50 0.21 -19.14 -12.58
C GLU A 50 -0.74 -18.39 -13.51
N ARG A 51 -2.01 -18.17 -13.12
CA ARG A 51 -2.95 -17.36 -13.92
C ARG A 51 -2.46 -15.93 -14.15
N PHE A 52 -1.55 -15.46 -13.30
CA PHE A 52 -0.97 -14.12 -13.34
C PHE A 52 0.45 -14.10 -13.90
N SER A 53 0.98 -15.21 -14.42
CA SER A 53 2.35 -15.31 -14.95
C SER A 53 2.66 -14.25 -16.01
N THR A 54 1.79 -14.11 -17.02
CA THR A 54 1.93 -13.07 -18.06
C THR A 54 1.99 -11.66 -17.48
N TRP A 55 1.23 -11.40 -16.42
CA TRP A 55 1.25 -10.10 -15.73
C TRP A 55 2.52 -9.92 -14.91
N ALA A 56 2.94 -10.96 -14.18
CA ALA A 56 4.16 -10.96 -13.40
C ALA A 56 5.39 -10.68 -14.27
N ASP A 57 5.48 -11.31 -15.44
CA ASP A 57 6.55 -11.08 -16.42
C ASP A 57 6.54 -9.65 -16.96
N ALA A 58 5.35 -9.10 -17.26
CA ALA A 58 5.21 -7.74 -17.77
C ALA A 58 5.63 -6.67 -16.73
N VAL A 59 5.38 -6.95 -15.44
CA VAL A 59 5.77 -6.08 -14.33
C VAL A 59 7.22 -6.33 -13.88
N GLY A 60 7.80 -7.49 -14.20
CA GLY A 60 9.15 -7.90 -13.79
C GLY A 60 9.23 -8.44 -12.36
N VAL A 61 8.21 -9.16 -11.91
CA VAL A 61 8.13 -9.75 -10.55
C VAL A 61 7.97 -11.27 -10.60
N ALA A 62 8.33 -11.94 -9.51
CA ALA A 62 8.09 -13.37 -9.39
C ALA A 62 6.58 -13.70 -9.28
N CYS A 63 6.20 -14.87 -9.80
CA CYS A 63 4.83 -15.40 -9.72
C CYS A 63 4.81 -16.65 -8.84
N GLY A 64 3.74 -16.83 -8.05
CA GLY A 64 3.53 -18.02 -7.22
C GLY A 64 3.15 -17.69 -5.78
N SER A 65 2.92 -18.72 -4.97
CA SER A 65 2.51 -18.54 -3.58
C SER A 65 3.58 -17.82 -2.77
N LEU A 66 3.14 -17.14 -1.72
CA LEU A 66 3.97 -16.53 -0.70
C LEU A 66 3.68 -17.22 0.62
N ALA A 67 4.69 -17.34 1.48
CA ALA A 67 4.43 -17.70 2.87
C ALA A 67 3.58 -16.60 3.53
N VAL A 68 2.78 -16.95 4.56
CA VAL A 68 1.82 -16.02 5.15
C VAL A 68 2.53 -14.83 5.78
N ASP A 69 3.61 -15.09 6.51
CA ASP A 69 4.49 -14.11 7.14
C ASP A 69 5.20 -13.22 6.10
N GLU A 70 5.71 -13.80 5.02
CA GLU A 70 6.32 -13.04 3.91
C GLU A 70 5.30 -12.11 3.26
N LYS A 71 4.09 -12.61 3.01
CA LYS A 71 3.00 -11.83 2.41
C LYS A 71 2.58 -10.67 3.32
N GLU A 72 2.46 -10.92 4.63
CA GLU A 72 2.11 -9.89 5.60
C GLU A 72 3.18 -8.81 5.70
N ASP A 73 4.45 -9.18 5.79
CA ASP A 73 5.57 -8.23 5.81
C ASP A 73 5.60 -7.35 4.53
N MET A 74 5.38 -7.96 3.36
CA MET A 74 5.25 -7.23 2.09
C MET A 74 4.07 -6.25 2.08
N ILE A 75 2.95 -6.60 2.71
CA ILE A 75 1.80 -5.68 2.85
C ILE A 75 2.16 -4.51 3.76
N TYR A 76 2.89 -4.77 4.85
CA TYR A 76 3.31 -3.73 5.80
C TYR A 76 4.28 -2.76 5.13
N GLU A 77 5.26 -3.28 4.39
CA GLU A 77 6.17 -2.46 3.60
C GLU A 77 5.41 -1.64 2.54
N LEU A 78 4.45 -2.24 1.84
CA LEU A 78 3.67 -1.54 0.83
C LEU A 78 2.90 -0.36 1.41
N ASP A 79 2.21 -0.56 2.54
CA ASP A 79 1.49 0.52 3.23
C ASP A 79 2.43 1.64 3.68
N ALA A 80 3.64 1.31 4.15
CA ALA A 80 4.65 2.27 4.57
C ALA A 80 5.19 3.11 3.40
N VAL A 81 5.55 2.47 2.29
CA VAL A 81 6.05 3.16 1.09
C VAL A 81 4.95 4.03 0.49
N VAL A 82 3.70 3.56 0.47
CA VAL A 82 2.56 4.36 0.04
C VAL A 82 2.36 5.56 0.97
N ALA A 83 2.49 5.42 2.29
CA ALA A 83 2.39 6.54 3.22
C ALA A 83 3.41 7.66 2.92
N HIS A 84 4.64 7.29 2.57
CA HIS A 84 5.66 8.24 2.10
C HIS A 84 5.28 8.93 0.79
N LEU A 85 4.75 8.19 -0.20
CA LEU A 85 4.26 8.79 -1.45
C LEU A 85 3.10 9.77 -1.24
N TYR A 86 2.26 9.54 -0.23
CA TYR A 86 1.20 10.48 0.17
C TYR A 86 1.71 11.65 1.02
N GLY A 87 3.00 11.69 1.38
CA GLY A 87 3.60 12.72 2.22
C GLY A 87 3.10 12.70 3.66
N LEU A 88 2.68 11.53 4.16
CA LEU A 88 2.16 11.39 5.52
C LEU A 88 3.30 11.47 6.54
N SER A 89 3.08 12.21 7.62
CA SER A 89 3.88 12.08 8.83
C SER A 89 3.45 10.85 9.63
N GLU A 90 4.34 10.38 10.49
CA GLU A 90 4.06 9.24 11.38
C GLU A 90 2.81 9.43 12.26
N PRO A 91 2.57 10.59 12.92
CA PRO A 91 1.32 10.81 13.65
C PRO A 91 0.07 10.73 12.76
N GLN A 92 0.17 11.15 11.49
CA GLN A 92 -0.95 11.03 10.54
C GLN A 92 -1.19 9.57 10.13
N LEU A 93 -0.11 8.81 9.94
CA LEU A 93 -0.21 7.38 9.64
C LEU A 93 -0.84 6.61 10.81
N VAL A 94 -0.39 6.86 12.04
CA VAL A 94 -0.98 6.29 13.27
C VAL A 94 -2.47 6.64 13.34
N HIS A 95 -2.82 7.91 13.13
CA HIS A 95 -4.22 8.34 13.14
C HIS A 95 -5.10 7.60 12.12
N ILE A 96 -4.58 7.30 10.93
CA ILE A 96 -5.31 6.51 9.93
C ILE A 96 -5.58 5.10 10.47
N TYR A 97 -4.60 4.42 11.05
CA TYR A 97 -4.80 3.09 11.61
C TYR A 97 -5.77 3.10 12.80
N GLU A 98 -5.66 4.07 13.71
CA GLU A 98 -6.55 4.27 14.86
C GLU A 98 -8.01 4.61 14.47
N THR A 99 -8.25 5.08 13.25
CA THR A 99 -9.61 5.42 12.79
C THR A 99 -10.15 4.46 11.73
N PHE A 100 -9.31 3.57 11.19
CA PHE A 100 -9.63 2.68 10.06
C PHE A 100 -9.49 1.20 10.42
N HIS A 101 -10.02 0.79 11.57
CA HIS A 101 -9.81 -0.56 12.08
C HIS A 101 -11.06 -1.28 12.59
N GLU A 102 -12.27 -0.87 12.17
CA GLU A 102 -13.51 -1.50 12.64
C GLU A 102 -13.46 -3.03 12.45
N GLY A 103 -13.49 -3.75 13.57
CA GLY A 103 -13.56 -5.21 13.62
C GLY A 103 -12.22 -5.97 13.61
N TRP A 104 -11.05 -5.31 13.67
CA TRP A 104 -9.75 -6.00 13.74
C TRP A 104 -8.74 -5.30 14.67
N ASP A 105 -7.79 -6.09 15.19
CA ASP A 105 -6.66 -5.59 15.97
C ASP A 105 -5.62 -4.97 15.03
N TYR A 106 -5.56 -3.63 15.02
CA TYR A 106 -4.66 -2.91 14.13
C TYR A 106 -3.22 -2.81 14.63
N GLN A 107 -2.97 -3.13 15.90
CA GLN A 107 -1.71 -2.79 16.55
C GLN A 107 -0.54 -3.53 15.91
N ALA A 108 -0.67 -4.85 15.70
CA ALA A 108 0.37 -5.66 15.09
C ALA A 108 0.74 -5.19 13.67
N ARG A 109 -0.27 -4.81 12.87
CA ARG A 109 -0.05 -4.27 11.52
C ARG A 109 0.57 -2.89 11.57
N LEU A 110 0.08 -2.01 12.44
CA LEU A 110 0.64 -0.67 12.61
C LEU A 110 2.10 -0.74 13.01
N ASP A 111 2.46 -1.59 13.97
CA ASP A 111 3.84 -1.76 14.42
C ASP A 111 4.76 -2.23 13.27
N GLY A 112 4.31 -3.21 12.47
CA GLY A 112 5.05 -3.67 11.29
C GLY A 112 5.17 -2.60 10.20
N VAL A 113 4.12 -1.81 9.97
CA VAL A 113 4.13 -0.70 9.01
C VAL A 113 5.06 0.42 9.49
N LEU A 114 5.07 0.75 10.79
CA LEU A 114 5.97 1.76 11.35
C LEU A 114 7.43 1.32 11.23
N LEU A 115 7.74 0.04 11.45
CA LEU A 115 9.08 -0.49 11.25
C LEU A 115 9.60 -0.18 9.83
N HIS A 116 8.80 -0.49 8.81
CA HIS A 116 9.14 -0.18 7.41
C HIS A 116 9.14 1.32 7.13
N PHE A 117 8.17 2.06 7.68
CA PHE A 117 8.06 3.51 7.49
C PHE A 117 9.33 4.24 7.97
N HIS A 118 9.86 3.86 9.13
CA HIS A 118 11.13 4.38 9.63
C HIS A 118 12.32 3.96 8.77
N ALA A 119 12.36 2.71 8.29
CA ALA A 119 13.42 2.22 7.42
C ALA A 119 13.51 2.97 6.08
N TRP A 120 12.39 3.52 5.60
CA TRP A 120 12.30 4.28 4.35
C TRP A 120 12.56 5.79 4.49
N ARG A 121 12.52 6.37 5.70
CA ARG A 121 12.69 7.83 5.98
C ARG A 121 14.04 8.43 5.51
N GLY A 122 15.00 7.61 5.10
CA GLY A 122 16.32 8.04 4.59
C GLY A 122 16.64 7.57 3.17
N ARG A 123 15.65 7.05 2.43
CA ARG A 123 15.81 6.46 1.09
C ARG A 123 14.99 7.20 0.02
N GLU A 124 14.53 8.40 0.36
CA GLU A 124 13.73 9.30 -0.48
C GLU A 124 14.57 10.01 -1.55
#